data_AF-S7VCS2-F1
#
_entry.id   AF-S7VCS2-F1
#
_cell.length_a   1.000
_cell.length_b   1.000
_cell.length_c   1.000
_cell.angle_alpha   90.00
_cell.angle_beta   90.00
_cell.angle_gamma   90.00
#
_symmetry.space_group_name_H-M   'P 1'
#
loop_
_entity.id
_entity.type
_entity.pdbx_description
1 polymer ?
#
loop_
_entity_poly.entity_id
_entity_poly.type
_entity_poly.pdbx_seq_one_letter_code
_entity_poly.pdbx_strand_id
1 'polypeptide(L)'
;MQKTLWVGISAFIAGLLIINTYEGTLIDLNEKKIKEYFSFCGFKTGDWKKLPPVKAIKLVPIEQKTTNLPNGISPTFSTIKSSYEIILFFSPEYPTYTFSYTDKSVAKKKLKLLSEKLLADEIETFPSM
;
A
#
# COMPACT_ATOMS: atom_id res chain seq x y z
N MET A 1 22.17 15.10 36.09
CA MET A 1 20.76 15.20 35.64
C MET A 1 20.63 15.75 34.22
N GLN A 2 21.18 16.93 33.91
CA GLN A 2 21.04 17.58 32.59
C GLN A 2 21.54 16.75 31.39
N LYS A 3 22.66 16.02 31.53
CA LYS A 3 23.20 15.15 30.48
C LYS A 3 22.25 13.99 30.14
N THR A 4 21.65 13.37 31.15
CA THR A 4 20.69 12.26 30.99
C THR A 4 19.41 12.73 30.30
N LEU A 5 18.93 13.94 30.63
CA LEU A 5 17.76 14.54 29.99
C LEU A 5 18.00 14.77 28.48
N TRP A 6 19.17 15.31 28.11
CA TRP A 6 19.55 15.52 26.71
C TRP A 6 19.62 14.24 25.90
N VAL A 7 20.17 13.16 26.48
CA VAL A 7 20.20 11.86 25.83
C VAL A 7 18.76 11.36 25.59
N GLY A 8 17.88 11.47 26.59
CA GLY A 8 16.48 11.10 26.45
C GLY A 8 15.74 11.88 25.36
N ILE A 9 15.92 13.20 25.31
CA ILE A 9 15.33 14.06 24.27
C ILE A 9 15.86 13.68 22.88
N SER A 10 17.17 13.43 22.75
CA SER A 10 17.76 13.05 21.46
C SER A 10 17.22 11.72 20.94
N ALA A 11 17.07 10.72 21.82
CA ALA A 11 16.52 9.42 21.47
C ALA A 11 15.03 9.53 21.10
N PHE A 12 14.26 10.36 21.81
CA PHE A 12 12.86 10.62 21.51
C PHE A 12 12.68 11.28 20.14
N ILE A 13 13.47 12.32 19.83
CA ILE A 13 13.44 12.98 18.53
C ILE A 13 13.81 11.98 17.42
N ALA A 14 14.86 11.18 17.60
CA ALA A 14 15.24 10.16 16.62
C ALA A 14 14.11 9.15 16.38
N GLY A 15 13.48 8.65 17.45
CA GLY A 15 12.32 7.77 17.33
C GLY A 15 11.15 8.41 16.59
N LEU A 16 10.85 9.68 16.87
CA LEU A 16 9.79 10.43 16.20
C LEU A 16 10.07 10.59 14.69
N LEU A 17 11.32 10.87 14.30
CA LEU A 17 11.71 10.98 12.90
C LEU A 17 11.53 9.64 12.17
N ILE A 18 11.93 8.53 12.78
CA ILE A 18 11.79 7.19 12.20
C ILE A 18 10.32 6.84 11.99
N ILE A 19 9.46 7.03 12.99
CA ILE A 19 8.03 6.68 12.91
C ILE A 19 7.28 7.51 11.86
N ASN A 20 7.70 8.76 11.64
CA ASN A 20 7.08 9.64 10.64
C ASN A 20 7.65 9.46 9.22
N THR A 21 8.57 8.50 9.05
CA THR A 21 9.18 8.19 7.76
C THR A 21 8.47 6.99 7.14
N TYR A 22 7.85 7.19 5.98
CA TYR A 22 7.18 6.11 5.25
C TYR A 22 7.27 6.33 3.75
N GLU A 23 7.30 5.24 3.00
CA GLU A 23 7.26 5.25 1.55
C GLU A 23 5.86 4.91 1.02
N GLY A 24 5.61 5.26 -0.24
CA GLY A 24 4.36 4.91 -0.89
C GLY A 24 4.33 5.28 -2.36
N THR A 25 3.22 4.97 -3.02
CA THR A 25 3.00 5.26 -4.44
C THR A 25 1.78 6.16 -4.61
N LEU A 26 1.93 7.23 -5.38
CA LEU A 26 0.84 8.09 -5.84
C LEU A 26 0.64 7.89 -7.34
N ILE A 27 -0.62 7.76 -7.75
CA ILE A 27 -1.00 7.67 -9.16
C ILE A 27 -1.88 8.86 -9.50
N ASP A 28 -1.46 9.63 -10.50
CA ASP A 28 -2.26 10.66 -11.13
C ASP A 28 -2.99 10.04 -12.33
N LEU A 29 -4.31 9.92 -12.21
CA LEU A 29 -5.17 9.32 -13.22
C LEU A 29 -5.51 10.28 -14.37
N ASN A 30 -5.35 11.59 -14.19
CA ASN A 30 -5.65 12.59 -15.21
C ASN A 30 -4.47 12.73 -16.17
N GLU A 31 -3.27 12.87 -15.62
CA GLU A 31 -2.04 13.04 -16.40
C GLU A 31 -1.36 11.71 -16.73
N LYS A 32 -1.88 10.58 -16.23
CA LYS A 32 -1.28 9.23 -16.33
C LYS A 32 0.18 9.25 -15.90
N LYS A 33 0.41 9.73 -14.68
CA LYS A 33 1.74 9.79 -14.04
C LYS A 33 1.74 8.99 -12.74
N ILE A 34 2.90 8.49 -12.37
CA ILE A 34 3.13 7.76 -11.13
C ILE A 34 4.32 8.36 -10.40
N LYS A 35 4.20 8.48 -9.08
CA LYS A 35 5.26 8.97 -8.20
C LYS A 35 5.41 8.02 -7.04
N GLU A 36 6.54 7.34 -7.00
CA GLU A 36 7.05 6.74 -5.79
C GLU A 36 7.57 7.88 -4.91
N TYR A 37 7.05 7.96 -3.69
CA TYR A 37 7.42 9.01 -2.77
C TYR A 37 8.01 8.45 -1.49
N PHE A 38 8.96 9.20 -0.95
CA PHE A 38 9.43 9.06 0.40
C PHE A 38 8.83 10.21 1.21
N SER A 39 8.06 9.88 2.25
CA SER A 39 7.51 10.85 3.18
C SER A 39 8.44 10.96 4.37
N PHE A 40 8.95 12.16 4.62
CA PHE A 40 9.72 12.48 5.81
C PHE A 40 9.02 13.60 6.58
N CYS A 41 8.60 13.33 7.82
CA CYS A 41 7.87 14.30 8.65
C CYS A 41 6.67 14.97 7.94
N GLY A 42 5.95 14.21 7.10
CA GLY A 42 4.79 14.69 6.36
C GLY A 42 5.09 15.32 4.99
N PHE A 43 6.36 15.58 4.66
CA PHE A 43 6.77 16.07 3.34
C PHE A 43 7.06 14.90 2.40
N LYS A 44 6.35 14.84 1.26
CA LYS A 44 6.46 13.76 0.26
C LYS A 44 7.40 14.15 -0.89
N THR A 45 8.63 13.64 -0.85
CA THR A 45 9.63 13.83 -1.91
C THR A 45 9.56 12.68 -2.92
N GLY A 46 9.92 12.92 -4.18
CA GLY A 46 9.89 11.91 -5.25
C GLY A 46 9.50 12.50 -6.60
N ASP A 47 9.85 11.79 -7.67
CA ASP A 47 9.67 12.26 -9.04
C ASP A 47 8.44 11.67 -9.70
N TRP A 48 7.71 12.51 -10.43
CA TRP A 48 6.63 12.05 -11.29
C TRP A 48 7.20 11.44 -12.57
N LYS A 49 6.97 10.15 -12.75
CA LYS A 49 7.30 9.39 -13.96
C LYS A 49 6.02 9.13 -14.76
N LYS A 50 6.16 8.92 -16.07
CA LYS A 50 5.04 8.54 -16.92
C LYS A 50 4.53 7.16 -16.50
N LEU A 51 3.22 7.00 -16.36
CA LEU A 51 2.61 5.71 -16.05
C LEU A 51 2.71 4.81 -17.30
N PRO A 52 3.34 3.62 -17.19
CA PRO A 52 3.37 2.67 -18.29
C PRO A 52 1.95 2.13 -18.59
N PRO A 53 1.70 1.63 -19.81
CA PRO A 53 0.39 1.08 -20.16
C PRO A 53 0.05 -0.10 -19.23
N VAL A 54 -1.11 -0.01 -18.57
CA VAL A 54 -1.61 -1.06 -17.67
C VAL A 54 -2.18 -2.18 -18.53
N LYS A 55 -1.66 -3.40 -18.36
CA LYS A 55 -2.13 -4.59 -19.08
C LYS A 55 -3.35 -5.21 -18.42
N ALA A 56 -3.34 -5.27 -17.10
CA ALA A 56 -4.42 -5.87 -16.34
C ALA A 56 -4.49 -5.28 -14.94
N ILE A 57 -5.69 -5.25 -14.38
CA ILE A 57 -5.94 -4.88 -12.99
C ILE A 57 -6.73 -6.02 -12.36
N LYS A 58 -6.24 -6.59 -11.27
CA LYS A 58 -6.91 -7.69 -10.56
C LYS A 58 -7.21 -7.30 -9.12
N LEU A 59 -8.35 -7.76 -8.61
CA LEU A 59 -8.70 -7.68 -7.20
C LEU A 59 -8.59 -9.08 -6.60
N VAL A 60 -7.73 -9.24 -5.59
CA VAL A 60 -7.46 -10.51 -4.92
C VAL A 60 -7.87 -10.39 -3.45
N PRO A 61 -8.84 -11.20 -2.96
CA PRO A 61 -9.09 -11.30 -1.53
C PRO A 61 -7.96 -12.10 -0.87
N ILE A 62 -7.41 -11.59 0.22
CA ILE A 62 -6.39 -12.25 1.02
C ILE A 62 -6.92 -12.44 2.44
N GLU A 63 -6.84 -13.67 2.93
CA GLU A 63 -7.17 -14.00 4.31
C GLU A 63 -5.89 -14.41 5.04
N GLN A 64 -5.47 -13.59 6.00
CA GLN A 64 -4.32 -13.91 6.84
C GLN A 64 -4.79 -14.28 8.24
N LYS A 65 -4.52 -15.52 8.64
CA LYS A 65 -4.72 -15.98 10.01
C LYS A 65 -3.48 -15.63 10.81
N THR A 66 -3.61 -14.69 11.74
CA THR A 66 -2.57 -14.41 12.73
C THR A 66 -2.91 -15.18 14.00
N THR A 67 -1.97 -15.99 14.48
CA THR A 67 -2.11 -16.70 15.76
C THR A 67 -0.92 -16.35 16.63
N ASN A 68 -1.19 -15.81 17.82
CA ASN A 68 -0.15 -15.66 18.83
C ASN A 68 0.06 -17.03 19.50
N LEU A 69 1.27 -17.56 19.39
CA LEU A 69 1.67 -18.78 20.10
C LEU A 69 1.65 -18.51 21.61
N PRO A 70 1.14 -19.45 22.44
CA PRO A 70 1.04 -19.27 23.88
C PRO A 70 2.43 -19.38 24.52
N ASN A 71 2.88 -18.28 25.14
CA ASN A 71 4.20 -18.17 25.80
C ASN A 71 4.10 -18.31 27.35
N GLY A 72 3.02 -18.90 27.86
CA GLY A 72 2.79 -19.15 29.30
C GLY A 72 2.12 -18.03 30.10
N ILE A 73 2.07 -16.79 29.57
CA ILE A 73 1.49 -15.61 30.25
C ILE A 73 0.54 -14.79 29.37
N SER A 74 0.34 -15.18 28.11
CA SER A 74 -0.55 -14.49 27.18
C SER A 74 -1.67 -15.43 26.71
N PRO A 75 -2.93 -14.98 26.66
CA PRO A 75 -4.02 -15.78 26.12
C PRO A 75 -3.79 -16.05 24.63
N THR A 76 -4.11 -17.27 24.18
CA THR A 76 -4.08 -17.61 22.75
C THR A 76 -5.14 -16.79 22.04
N PHE A 77 -4.71 -15.78 21.27
CA PHE A 77 -5.59 -14.98 20.43
C PHE A 77 -5.34 -15.32 18.96
N SER A 78 -6.38 -15.81 18.29
CA SER A 78 -6.38 -16.07 16.85
C SER A 78 -7.31 -15.06 16.18
N THR A 79 -6.77 -14.26 15.27
CA THR A 79 -7.56 -13.30 14.48
C THR A 79 -7.41 -13.63 13.01
N ILE A 80 -8.54 -13.70 12.31
CA ILE A 80 -8.58 -13.72 10.85
C ILE A 80 -8.67 -12.27 10.41
N LYS A 81 -7.65 -11.79 9.70
CA LYS A 81 -7.69 -10.48 9.03
C LYS A 81 -7.91 -10.74 7.55
N SER A 82 -9.08 -10.35 7.05
CA SER A 82 -9.36 -10.30 5.62
C SER A 82 -8.94 -8.94 5.06
N SER A 83 -8.13 -8.96 4.01
CA SER A 83 -7.76 -7.81 3.20
C SER A 83 -8.09 -8.06 1.73
N TYR A 84 -8.14 -6.99 0.96
CA TYR A 84 -8.46 -6.99 -0.46
C TYR A 84 -7.37 -6.22 -1.18
N GLU A 85 -6.65 -6.89 -2.07
CA GLU A 85 -5.52 -6.31 -2.78
C GLU A 85 -5.87 -6.03 -4.23
N ILE A 86 -5.64 -4.80 -4.68
CA ILE A 86 -5.71 -4.43 -6.09
C ILE A 86 -4.29 -4.45 -6.64
N ILE A 87 -4.06 -5.30 -7.66
CA ILE A 87 -2.77 -5.49 -8.30
C ILE A 87 -2.83 -4.92 -9.71
N LEU A 88 -1.93 -3.97 -10.02
CA LEU A 88 -1.77 -3.40 -11.36
C LEU A 88 -0.60 -4.08 -12.04
N PHE A 89 -0.90 -4.80 -13.11
CA PHE A 89 0.08 -5.47 -13.96
C PHE A 89 0.43 -4.60 -15.16
N PHE A 90 1.72 -4.47 -15.41
CA PHE A 90 2.29 -3.78 -16.57
C PHE A 90 3.01 -4.79 -17.47
N SER A 91 3.74 -4.30 -18.48
CA SER A 91 4.68 -5.17 -19.21
C SER A 91 5.74 -5.76 -18.25
N PRO A 92 6.33 -6.93 -18.57
CA PRO A 92 7.30 -7.63 -17.70
C PRO A 92 8.51 -6.78 -17.28
N GLU A 93 8.79 -5.71 -18.03
CA GLU A 93 9.87 -4.76 -17.81
C GLU A 93 9.57 -3.73 -16.70
N TYR A 94 8.33 -3.67 -16.21
CA TYR A 94 7.89 -2.68 -15.23
C TYR A 94 7.42 -3.35 -13.93
N PRO A 95 7.61 -2.68 -12.78
CA PRO A 95 7.18 -3.21 -11.49
C PRO A 95 5.65 -3.28 -11.40
N THR A 96 5.16 -4.30 -10.70
CA THR A 96 3.75 -4.45 -10.33
C THR A 96 3.46 -3.60 -9.09
N TYR A 97 2.34 -2.87 -9.10
CA TYR A 97 1.90 -2.11 -7.93
C TYR A 97 0.73 -2.80 -7.24
N THR A 98 0.79 -2.92 -5.91
CA THR A 98 -0.25 -3.54 -5.10
C THR A 98 -0.80 -2.54 -4.09
N PHE A 99 -2.13 -2.44 -4.01
CA PHE A 99 -2.85 -1.59 -3.08
C PHE A 99 -3.78 -2.43 -2.21
N SER A 100 -3.50 -2.47 -0.91
CA SER A 100 -4.27 -3.27 0.05
C SER A 100 -5.35 -2.45 0.74
N TYR A 101 -6.55 -3.03 0.89
CA TYR A 101 -7.72 -2.43 1.52
C TYR A 101 -8.33 -3.39 2.53
N THR A 102 -8.80 -2.89 3.66
CA THR A 102 -9.52 -3.73 4.64
C THR A 102 -10.99 -3.93 4.25
N ASP A 103 -11.58 -2.96 3.55
CA ASP A 103 -12.99 -2.96 3.18
C ASP A 103 -13.21 -3.39 1.71
N LYS A 104 -14.06 -4.39 1.51
CA LYS A 104 -14.42 -4.95 0.19
C LYS A 104 -15.08 -3.94 -0.74
N SER A 105 -16.01 -3.15 -0.21
CA SER A 105 -16.79 -2.18 -0.99
C SER A 105 -15.90 -1.03 -1.44
N VAL A 106 -15.00 -0.58 -0.57
CA VAL A 106 -13.98 0.42 -0.92
C VAL A 106 -13.05 -0.13 -1.99
N ALA A 107 -12.55 -1.35 -1.83
CA ALA A 107 -11.69 -2.01 -2.82
C ALA A 107 -12.37 -2.13 -4.19
N LYS A 108 -13.64 -2.56 -4.24
CA LYS A 108 -14.42 -2.64 -5.49
C LYS A 108 -14.61 -1.27 -6.15
N LYS A 109 -14.92 -0.23 -5.37
CA LYS A 109 -15.08 1.14 -5.90
C LYS A 109 -13.77 1.68 -6.48
N LYS A 110 -12.66 1.42 -5.81
CA LYS A 110 -11.32 1.81 -6.28
C LYS A 110 -10.90 1.02 -7.51
N LEU A 111 -11.16 -0.29 -7.55
CA LEU A 111 -10.92 -1.13 -8.72
C LEU A 111 -11.65 -0.58 -9.94
N LYS A 112 -12.96 -0.33 -9.82
CA LYS A 112 -13.77 0.21 -10.91
C LYS A 112 -13.19 1.53 -11.45
N LEU A 113 -12.86 2.44 -10.55
CA LEU A 113 -12.27 3.74 -10.90
C LEU A 113 -10.90 3.60 -11.60
N LEU A 114 -10.06 2.67 -11.15
CA LEU A 114 -8.77 2.41 -11.80
C LEU A 114 -8.95 1.77 -13.17
N SER A 115 -9.84 0.78 -13.30
CA SER A 115 -10.16 0.13 -14.57
C SER A 115 -10.67 1.13 -15.60
N GLU A 116 -11.63 1.98 -15.25
CA GLU A 116 -12.21 2.98 -16.16
C GLU A 116 -11.20 4.02 -16.64
N LYS A 117 -10.20 4.37 -15.83
CA LYS A 117 -9.24 5.44 -16.15
C LYS A 117 -7.94 4.93 -16.78
N LEU A 118 -7.54 3.69 -16.46
CA LEU A 118 -6.23 3.15 -16.79
C LEU A 118 -6.25 2.03 -17.83
N LEU A 119 -7.33 1.25 -17.92
CA LEU A 119 -7.48 0.32 -19.04
C LEU A 119 -7.88 1.13 -20.26
N ALA A 120 -7.12 1.01 -21.35
CA ALA A 120 -7.50 1.57 -22.62
C ALA A 120 -8.56 0.64 -23.24
N ASP A 121 -9.83 1.09 -23.28
CA ASP A 121 -10.97 0.63 -24.10
C ASP A 121 -11.21 -0.86 -24.46
N GLU A 122 -10.51 -1.84 -23.89
CA GLU A 122 -10.84 -3.25 -24.09
C GLU A 122 -11.05 -3.97 -22.75
N ILE A 123 -12.32 -3.97 -22.35
CA ILE A 123 -12.86 -4.94 -21.42
C ILE A 123 -13.00 -6.26 -22.19
N GLU A 124 -11.93 -7.05 -22.28
CA GLU A 124 -12.10 -8.50 -22.41
C GLU A 124 -12.35 -9.05 -21.00
N THR A 125 -13.61 -9.05 -20.61
CA THR A 125 -14.08 -9.83 -19.46
C THR A 125 -13.89 -11.30 -19.76
N PHE A 126 -12.89 -11.95 -19.15
CA PHE A 126 -12.88 -13.40 -19.09
C PHE A 126 -13.97 -13.90 -18.15
N PRO A 127 -14.81 -14.87 -18.56
CA PRO A 127 -15.85 -15.42 -17.72
C PRO A 127 -15.23 -16.20 -16.56
N SER A 128 -15.84 -16.07 -15.38
CA SER A 128 -15.61 -16.96 -14.25
C SER A 128 -15.97 -18.40 -14.65
N MET A 129 -15.00 -19.31 -14.60
CA MET A 129 -15.25 -20.76 -14.51
C MET A 129 -15.90 -21.10 -13.17
#